data_AF-A0AAV6YX30-F1
#
_entry.id   AF-A0AAV6YX30-F1
#
_cell.length_a   1.000
_cell.length_b   1.000
_cell.length_c   1.000
_cell.angle_alpha   90.00
_cell.angle_beta   90.00
_cell.angle_gamma   90.00
#
_symmetry.space_group_name_H-M   'P 1'
#
loop_
_entity.id
_entity.type
_entity.pdbx_description
1 polymer ?
#
loop_
_entity_poly.entity_id
_entity_poly.type
_entity_poly.pdbx_seq_one_letter_code
_entity_poly.pdbx_strand_id
1 'polypeptide(L)' 'MALREVLQLVEGKRANIYTQGIVLGSKHDNEPIWKARDFLTSAGTPVKHGTLVKELMDALLLPQEVRIVKLKAHTIW' A
#
# COMPACT_ATOMS: atom_id res chain seq x y z
N MET A 1 -3.43 -9.06 -0.65
CA MET A 1 -3.32 -10.19 0.29
C MET A 1 -1.92 -10.24 0.90
N ALA A 2 -0.86 -10.65 0.17
CA ALA A 2 0.48 -10.83 0.76
C ALA A 2 1.06 -9.64 1.57
N LEU A 3 0.98 -8.40 1.07
CA LEU A 3 1.58 -7.25 1.77
C LEU A 3 0.87 -6.91 3.10
N ARG A 4 -0.46 -7.07 3.16
CA ARG A 4 -1.25 -6.77 4.36
C ARG A 4 -0.90 -7.71 5.50
N GLU A 5 -0.78 -9.00 5.19
CA GLU A 5 -0.41 -10.04 6.18
C GLU A 5 0.99 -9.78 6.73
N VAL A 6 1.95 -9.42 5.88
CA VAL A 6 3.31 -9.08 6.32
C VAL A 6 3.31 -7.86 7.24
N LEU A 7 2.49 -6.85 6.95
CA LEU A 7 2.37 -5.66 7.81
C LEU A 7 1.80 -6.00 9.20
N GLN A 8 0.85 -6.93 9.29
CA GLN A 8 0.34 -7.43 10.56
C GLN A 8 1.40 -8.20 11.34
N LEU A 9 2.24 -9.01 10.67
CA LEU A 9 3.31 -9.77 11.32
C LEU A 9 4.43 -8.90 11.90
N VAL A 10 4.59 -7.67 11.37
CA VAL A 10 5.61 -6.71 11.81
C VAL A 10 5.02 -5.55 12.63
N GLU A 11 3.81 -5.73 13.14
CA GLU A 11 3.18 -4.78 14.08
C GLU A 11 4.12 -4.43 15.24
N GLY A 12 4.25 -3.14 15.53
CA GLY A 12 5.14 -2.62 16.58
C GLY A 12 6.64 -2.77 16.32
N LYS A 13 7.06 -3.26 15.15
CA LYS A 13 8.46 -3.48 14.79
C LYS A 13 8.92 -2.52 13.70
N ARG A 14 10.25 -2.42 13.55
CA ARG A 14 10.88 -1.77 12.40
C ARG A 14 11.19 -2.82 11.34
N ALA A 15 10.70 -2.65 10.12
CA ALA A 15 10.83 -3.66 9.07
C ALA A 15 11.09 -3.08 7.67
N ASN A 16 11.91 -3.79 6.89
CA ASN A 16 12.07 -3.54 5.45
C ASN A 16 11.36 -4.66 4.69
N ILE A 17 10.32 -4.31 3.92
CA ILE A 17 9.55 -5.24 3.09
C ILE A 17 9.99 -5.09 1.64
N TYR A 18 10.52 -6.16 1.06
CA TYR A 18 10.88 -6.22 -0.36
C TYR A 18 9.81 -6.97 -1.12
N THR A 19 9.19 -6.34 -2.12
CA THR A 19 8.14 -6.97 -2.91
C THR A 19 8.34 -6.74 -4.40
N GLN A 20 8.18 -7.80 -5.21
CA GLN A 20 8.29 -7.75 -6.67
C GLN A 20 6.98 -7.29 -7.36
N GLY A 21 5.93 -6.98 -6.58
CA GLY A 21 4.60 -6.64 -7.08
C GLY A 21 4.24 -5.15 -7.01
N ILE A 22 2.95 -4.84 -7.11
CA ILE A 22 2.41 -3.48 -6.96
C ILE A 22 2.56 -3.03 -5.51
N VAL A 23 3.40 -2.01 -5.29
CA VAL A 23 3.53 -1.29 -4.02
C VAL A 23 2.61 -0.07 -4.10
N LEU A 24 1.80 0.14 -3.06
CA LEU A 24 0.88 1.27 -2.96
C LEU A 24 1.61 2.63 -3.01
N GLY A 25 2.88 2.65 -2.59
CA GLY A 25 3.77 3.80 -2.66
C GLY A 25 4.65 3.77 -3.92
N SER A 26 4.21 4.42 -4.99
CA SER A 26 5.13 5.12 -5.89
C SER A 26 5.03 6.64 -5.75
N LYS A 27 4.01 7.14 -5.02
CA LYS A 27 3.85 8.56 -4.65
C LYS A 27 3.16 8.63 -3.30
N HIS A 28 3.92 8.88 -2.24
CA HIS A 28 3.38 9.17 -0.90
C HIS A 28 2.39 10.37 -0.92
N ASP A 29 2.44 11.20 -1.96
CA ASP A 29 1.65 12.42 -2.12
C ASP A 29 0.15 12.19 -2.41
N ASN A 30 -0.23 10.97 -2.82
CA ASN A 30 -1.61 10.69 -3.22
C ASN A 30 -2.50 10.20 -2.06
N GLU A 31 -1.91 9.73 -0.96
CA GLU A 31 -2.67 9.24 0.20
C GLU A 31 -3.73 10.23 0.72
N PRO A 32 -3.39 11.54 0.89
CA PRO A 32 -4.33 12.54 1.36
C PRO A 32 -5.48 12.76 0.38
N ILE A 33 -5.22 12.67 -0.93
CA ILE A 33 -6.21 12.88 -1.98
C ILE A 33 -7.24 11.75 -2.01
N TRP A 34 -6.80 10.52 -1.75
CA TRP A 34 -7.66 9.34 -1.77
C TRP A 34 -8.54 9.28 -0.51
N LYS A 35 -7.97 9.62 0.66
CA LYS A 35 -8.74 9.78 1.91
C LYS A 35 -9.74 10.93 1.82
N ALA A 36 -9.35 12.08 1.26
CA ALA A 36 -10.24 13.24 1.11
C ALA A 36 -11.40 13.01 0.14
N ARG A 37 -11.33 11.98 -0.71
CA ARG A 37 -12.36 11.64 -1.69
C ARG A 37 -13.09 10.34 -1.39
N ASP A 38 -12.94 9.77 -0.20
CA ASP A 38 -13.53 8.47 0.16
C ASP A 38 -13.26 7.38 -0.90
N PHE A 39 -12.05 7.38 -1.47
CA PHE A 39 -11.65 6.44 -2.53
C PHE A 39 -12.54 6.52 -3.79
N LEU A 40 -13.07 7.70 -4.12
CA LEU A 40 -13.78 8.00 -5.36
C LEU A 40 -12.85 8.61 -6.42
N THR A 41 -13.10 8.27 -7.68
CA THR A 41 -12.44 8.91 -8.83
C THR A 41 -13.01 10.30 -9.07
N SER A 42 -12.37 11.10 -9.95
CA SER A 42 -12.91 12.40 -10.38
C SER A 42 -14.28 12.29 -11.06
N ALA A 43 -14.66 11.12 -11.56
CA ALA A 43 -15.97 10.83 -12.13
C ALA A 43 -17.01 10.40 -11.06
N GLY A 44 -16.65 10.41 -9.78
CA GLY A 44 -17.52 9.99 -8.68
C GLY A 44 -17.73 8.48 -8.58
N THR A 45 -17.02 7.68 -9.37
CA THR A 45 -17.08 6.22 -9.30
C THR A 45 -16.08 5.68 -8.27
N PRO A 46 -16.37 4.54 -7.61
CA PRO A 46 -15.42 3.92 -6.69
C PRO A 46 -14.13 3.54 -7.40
N VAL A 47 -12.99 3.75 -6.76
CA VAL A 47 -11.73 3.20 -7.26
C VAL A 47 -11.84 1.67 -7.27
N LYS A 48 -11.45 1.05 -8.38
CA LYS A 48 -11.55 -0.41 -8.64
C LYS A 48 -11.01 -1.29 -7.51
N HIS A 49 -10.04 -0.81 -6.73
CA HIS A 49 -9.47 -1.50 -5.58
C HIS A 49 -9.54 -0.68 -4.28
N GLY A 50 -10.48 0.27 -4.18
CA GLY A 50 -10.56 1.26 -3.08
C GLY A 50 -10.59 0.62 -1.69
N THR A 51 -11.41 -0.42 -1.48
CA THR A 51 -11.46 -1.17 -0.21
C THR A 51 -10.11 -1.80 0.15
N LEU A 52 -9.47 -2.42 -0.83
CA LEU A 52 -8.19 -3.11 -0.65
C LEU A 52 -7.05 -2.13 -0.37
N VAL A 53 -7.13 -0.93 -0.95
CA VAL A 53 -6.23 0.18 -0.67
C VAL A 53 -6.46 0.71 0.74
N LYS A 54 -7.72 0.91 1.16
CA LYS A 54 -8.06 1.37 2.51
C LYS A 54 -7.53 0.42 3.58
N GLU A 55 -7.82 -0.88 3.45
CA GLU A 55 -7.32 -1.90 4.37
C GLU A 55 -5.78 -1.95 4.43
N LEU A 56 -5.12 -1.74 3.29
CA LEU A 56 -3.67 -1.69 3.23
C LEU A 56 -3.12 -0.43 3.91
N MET A 57 -3.78 0.72 3.76
CA MET A 57 -3.43 1.96 4.46
C MET A 57 -3.56 1.81 5.98
N ASP A 58 -4.62 1.17 6.45
CA ASP A 58 -4.80 0.91 7.88
C ASP A 58 -3.68 -0.03 8.40
N ALA A 59 -3.31 -1.04 7.61
CA ALA A 59 -2.22 -1.95 7.95
C ALA A 59 -0.82 -1.29 7.93
N LEU A 60 -0.62 -0.22 7.15
CA LEU A 60 0.66 0.52 7.12
C LEU A 60 0.95 1.26 8.43
N LEU A 61 -0.07 1.48 9.27
CA LEU A 61 0.06 2.13 10.58
C LEU A 61 0.44 1.16 11.70
N LEU A 62 0.41 -0.16 11.44
CA LEU A 62 0.73 -1.19 12.44
C LEU A 62 2.22 -1.22 12.83
N PRO A 63 3.18 -1.16 11.88
CA PRO A 63 4.59 -1.21 12.21
C PRO A 63 5.05 0.11 12.85
N GLN A 64 6.08 0.05 13.71
CA GLN A 64 6.71 1.26 14.25
C GLN A 64 7.41 2.07 13.16
N GLU A 65 8.06 1.38 12.23
CA GLU A 65 8.72 1.98 11.07
C GLU A 65 8.73 0.94 9.95
N VAL A 66 8.21 1.27 8.77
CA VAL A 66 8.23 0.33 7.64
C VAL A 66 8.75 1.00 6.37
N ARG A 67 9.70 0.35 5.72
CA ARG A 67 10.16 0.70 4.38
C ARG A 67 9.73 -0.38 3.41
N ILE A 68 8.92 -0.01 2.42
CA ILE A 68 8.49 -0.94 1.37
C ILE A 68 9.29 -0.63 0.11
N VAL A 69 10.07 -1.61 -0.34
CA VAL A 69 10.93 -1.50 -1.51
C VAL A 69 10.33 -2.34 -2.63
N LYS A 70 9.95 -1.67 -3.73
CA LYS A 70 9.57 -2.35 -4.96
C LYS A 70 10.82 -2.89 -5.64
N LEU A 71 10.93 -4.20 -5.74
CA LEU A 71 11.92 -4.87 -6.57
C LEU A 71 11.48 -4.75 -8.03
N LYS A 72 12.43 -4.47 -8.94
CA LYS A 72 12.17 -4.60 -10.37
C LYS A 72 11.81 -6.06 -10.64
N ALA A 73 10.68 -6.28 -11.32
CA ALA A 73 10.32 -7.60 -11.80
C ALA A 73 11.46 -8.14 -12.68
N HIS A 74 11.68 -9.45 -12.67
CA HIS A 74 12.59 -10.09 -13.60
C HIS A 74 12.13 -9.73 -15.02
N THR A 75 12.96 -9.01 -15.78
CA THR A 75 12.84 -8.94 -17.23
C THR A 75 13.12 -10.34 -17.75
N ILE A 76 12.08 -11.15 -17.89
CA ILE A 76 12.15 -12.39 -18.65
C ILE A 76 12.12 -11.96 -20.12
N TRP A 77 13.17 -12.30 -20.85
CA TRP A 77 13.32 -12.09 -22.29
C TRP A 77 12.35 -12.95 -23.09
#